data_AF-A0A2M7Q9B2-F1
#
_entry.id   AF-A0A2M7Q9B2-F1
#
_cell.length_a   1.000
_cell.length_b   1.000
_cell.length_c   1.000
_cell.angle_alpha   90.00
_cell.angle_beta   90.00
_cell.angle_gamma   90.00
#
_symmetry.space_group_name_H-M   'P 1'
#
loop_
_entity.id
_entity.type
_entity.pdbx_description
1 polymer ?
#
loop_
_entity_poly.entity_id
_entity_poly.type
_entity_poly.pdbx_seq_one_letter_code
_entity_poly.pdbx_strand_id
1 'polypeptide(L)'
;MKNHMKDSKQKIGSTIRRTAALAVAALSVLPAVALADLPRPDEDARHAAERAGLGGTDGDSLFVLIGTLGYALFSVLAVVLLVLMLYSGFLWMTAQGKEERIKKAKGILTAAVIGLIVILSGYAITTLFITQIPQAVLQ
;
A
#
# COMPACT_ATOMS: atom_id res chain seq x y z
N MET A 1 14.15 -39.71 -42.43
CA MET A 1 13.59 -39.68 -41.05
C MET A 1 14.53 -39.00 -40.01
N LYS A 2 15.34 -37.99 -40.39
CA LYS A 2 16.20 -37.23 -39.45
C LYS A 2 16.11 -35.69 -39.56
N ASN A 3 15.44 -35.16 -40.59
CA ASN A 3 15.33 -33.70 -40.80
C ASN A 3 14.09 -33.05 -40.18
N HIS A 4 12.99 -33.79 -39.95
CA HIS A 4 11.76 -33.20 -39.40
C HIS A 4 11.84 -32.85 -37.91
N MET A 5 12.91 -33.23 -37.20
CA MET A 5 13.07 -32.93 -35.76
C MET A 5 13.93 -31.70 -35.47
N LYS A 6 14.66 -31.16 -36.47
CA LYS A 6 15.48 -29.95 -36.31
C LYS A 6 14.66 -28.66 -36.48
N ASP A 7 13.65 -28.66 -37.33
CA ASP A 7 12.86 -27.45 -37.64
C ASP A 7 12.06 -26.91 -36.45
N SER A 8 11.68 -27.77 -35.50
CA SER A 8 10.91 -27.35 -34.32
C SER A 8 11.76 -26.56 -33.31
N LYS A 9 13.07 -26.85 -33.21
CA LYS A 9 13.97 -26.12 -32.29
C LYS A 9 14.37 -24.74 -32.80
N GLN A 10 14.32 -24.50 -34.11
CA GLN A 10 14.69 -23.20 -34.69
C GLN A 10 13.57 -22.15 -34.58
N LYS A 11 12.30 -22.57 -34.64
CA LYS A 11 11.15 -21.65 -34.62
C LYS A 11 10.96 -20.96 -33.27
N ILE A 12 11.25 -21.65 -32.16
CA ILE A 12 11.02 -21.14 -30.79
C ILE A 12 11.91 -19.93 -30.48
N GLY A 13 13.13 -19.86 -31.02
CA GLY A 13 14.03 -18.71 -30.82
C GLY A 13 13.63 -17.43 -31.57
N SER A 14 12.79 -17.53 -32.60
CA SER A 14 12.37 -16.36 -33.40
C SER A 14 11.16 -15.64 -32.84
N THR A 15 10.29 -16.34 -32.12
CA THR A 15 9.09 -15.76 -31.50
C THR A 15 9.47 -14.92 -30.26
N ILE A 16 10.46 -15.36 -29.49
CA ILE A 16 10.98 -14.63 -28.33
C ILE A 16 11.61 -13.29 -28.75
N ARG A 17 12.30 -13.26 -29.89
CA ARG A 17 12.90 -12.03 -30.44
C ARG A 17 11.85 -11.08 -31.04
N ARG A 18 10.70 -11.60 -31.49
CA ARG A 18 9.61 -10.79 -32.07
C ARG A 18 8.65 -10.23 -31.00
N THR A 19 8.39 -10.95 -29.92
CA THR A 19 7.65 -10.40 -28.76
C THR A 19 8.48 -9.39 -27.98
N ALA A 20 9.81 -9.58 -27.89
CA ALA A 20 10.71 -8.55 -27.37
C ALA A 20 10.70 -7.27 -28.21
N ALA A 21 10.59 -7.38 -29.54
CA ALA A 21 10.54 -6.21 -30.42
C ALA A 21 9.18 -5.47 -30.39
N LEU A 22 8.06 -6.15 -30.13
CA LEU A 22 6.74 -5.52 -29.98
C LEU A 22 6.57 -4.82 -28.62
N ALA A 23 7.26 -5.28 -27.57
CA ALA A 23 7.32 -4.55 -26.30
C ALA A 23 8.14 -3.25 -26.42
N VAL A 24 9.16 -3.22 -27.30
CA VAL A 24 9.98 -2.02 -27.53
C VAL A 24 9.29 -1.02 -28.46
N ALA A 25 8.50 -1.48 -29.44
CA ALA A 25 7.74 -0.60 -30.33
C ALA A 25 6.49 0.02 -29.67
N ALA A 26 5.83 -0.68 -28.73
CA ALA A 26 4.78 -0.08 -27.90
C ALA A 26 5.35 0.97 -26.92
N LEU A 27 6.64 0.84 -26.55
CA LEU A 27 7.34 1.79 -25.71
C LEU A 27 7.88 3.00 -26.47
N SER A 28 7.98 2.95 -27.81
CA SER A 28 8.52 4.05 -28.62
C SER A 28 7.48 4.94 -29.31
N VAL A 29 6.18 4.60 -29.26
CA VAL A 29 5.09 5.49 -29.77
C VAL A 29 4.44 6.33 -28.65
N LEU A 30 4.62 5.93 -27.39
CA LEU A 30 4.23 6.74 -26.23
C LEU A 30 5.07 8.01 -25.98
N PRO A 31 6.34 8.17 -26.41
CA PRO A 31 7.09 9.39 -26.15
C PRO A 31 6.44 10.61 -26.78
N ALA A 32 5.77 10.50 -27.93
CA ALA A 32 5.14 11.66 -28.57
C ALA A 32 3.88 12.15 -27.82
N VAL A 33 3.16 11.25 -27.11
CA VAL A 33 1.98 11.62 -26.30
C VAL A 33 2.38 12.01 -24.87
N ALA A 34 3.48 11.44 -24.35
CA ALA A 34 4.07 11.82 -23.06
C ALA A 34 4.86 13.15 -23.11
N LEU A 35 5.12 13.71 -24.30
CA LEU A 35 5.72 15.04 -24.45
C LEU A 35 4.70 16.18 -24.30
N ALA A 36 3.40 15.90 -24.19
CA ALA A 36 2.37 16.91 -23.97
C ALA A 36 2.13 17.25 -22.48
N ASP A 37 2.51 16.35 -21.58
CA ASP A 37 2.41 16.51 -20.13
C ASP A 37 3.80 16.23 -19.55
N LEU A 38 4.71 17.20 -19.68
CA LEU A 38 6.05 17.07 -19.13
C LEU A 38 5.93 16.91 -17.60
N PRO A 39 6.36 15.77 -17.03
CA PRO A 39 6.45 15.62 -15.59
C PRO A 39 7.36 16.73 -15.07
N ARG A 40 6.78 17.63 -14.27
CA ARG A 40 7.51 18.67 -13.56
C ARG A 40 8.44 17.96 -12.58
N PRO A 41 9.76 17.90 -12.84
CA PRO A 41 10.69 17.11 -12.03
C PRO A 41 10.70 17.59 -10.57
N ASP A 42 10.34 18.85 -10.37
CA ASP A 42 10.14 19.50 -9.08
C ASP A 42 8.90 19.02 -8.32
N GLU A 43 7.78 18.72 -8.97
CA GLU A 43 6.57 18.25 -8.25
C GLU A 43 6.67 16.78 -7.85
N ASP A 44 7.20 15.91 -8.71
CA ASP A 44 7.42 14.51 -8.38
C ASP A 44 8.51 14.34 -7.31
N ALA A 45 9.59 15.12 -7.40
CA ALA A 45 10.63 15.15 -6.39
C ALA A 45 10.11 15.71 -5.06
N ARG A 46 9.20 16.68 -5.09
CA ARG A 46 8.55 17.20 -3.87
C ARG A 46 7.59 16.20 -3.27
N HIS A 47 6.78 15.50 -4.05
CA HIS A 47 5.92 14.42 -3.54
C HIS A 47 6.71 13.23 -3.00
N ALA A 48 7.85 12.90 -3.60
CA ALA A 48 8.77 11.90 -3.07
C ALA A 48 9.48 12.38 -1.80
N ALA A 49 9.92 13.64 -1.73
CA ALA A 49 10.54 14.25 -0.57
C ALA A 49 9.55 14.42 0.61
N GLU A 50 8.29 14.71 0.32
CA GLU A 50 7.19 14.81 1.28
C GLU A 50 6.83 13.43 1.84
N ARG A 51 6.77 12.41 0.98
CA ARG A 51 6.65 10.99 1.39
C ARG A 51 7.86 10.48 2.17
N ALA A 52 9.05 11.04 1.91
CA ALA A 52 10.29 10.72 2.60
C ALA A 52 10.54 11.60 3.84
N GLY A 53 9.67 12.58 4.12
CA GLY A 53 9.78 13.50 5.26
C GLY A 53 10.95 14.49 5.20
N LEU A 54 11.53 14.72 4.02
CA LEU A 54 12.67 15.61 3.79
C LEU A 54 12.27 17.03 3.36
N GLY A 55 10.98 17.32 3.28
CA GLY A 55 10.45 18.58 2.72
C GLY A 55 10.19 19.73 3.71
N GLY A 56 10.48 19.58 5.00
CA GLY A 56 10.14 20.56 6.03
C GLY A 56 11.35 21.27 6.62
N THR A 57 11.42 22.60 6.43
CA THR A 57 12.33 23.51 7.14
C THR A 57 12.28 23.25 8.65
N ASP A 58 13.46 23.01 9.23
CA ASP A 58 13.97 22.82 10.60
C ASP A 58 13.05 22.92 11.87
N GLY A 59 11.80 23.38 11.78
CA GLY A 59 10.76 23.29 12.82
C GLY A 59 9.66 22.26 12.55
N ASP A 60 9.45 21.85 11.29
CA ASP A 60 8.40 20.91 10.88
C ASP A 60 8.84 19.44 10.95
N SER A 61 10.15 19.21 11.02
CA SER A 61 10.78 17.89 10.92
C SER A 61 10.36 16.96 12.06
N LEU A 62 10.10 17.49 13.25
CA LEU A 62 9.63 16.70 14.39
C LEU A 62 8.19 16.23 14.18
N PHE A 63 7.30 17.11 13.70
CA PHE A 63 5.91 16.76 13.41
C PHE A 63 5.81 15.76 12.27
N VAL A 64 6.63 15.93 11.23
CA VAL A 64 6.73 15.00 10.10
C VAL A 64 7.32 13.65 10.53
N LEU A 65 8.35 13.65 11.38
CA LEU A 65 8.96 12.42 11.90
C LEU A 65 7.96 11.64 12.77
N ILE A 66 7.23 12.32 13.64
CA ILE A 66 6.19 11.72 14.50
C ILE A 66 5.05 11.18 13.64
N GLY A 67 4.61 11.93 12.62
CA GLY A 67 3.61 11.48 11.66
C GLY A 67 4.05 10.21 10.93
N THR A 68 5.25 10.23 10.34
CA THR A 68 5.82 9.11 9.59
C THR A 68 5.99 7.87 10.46
N LEU A 69 6.53 8.02 11.67
CA LEU A 69 6.74 6.93 12.60
C LEU A 69 5.41 6.36 13.10
N GLY A 70 4.42 7.23 13.37
CA GLY A 70 3.06 6.86 13.70
C GLY A 70 2.42 6.04 12.58
N TYR A 71 2.41 6.54 11.35
CA TYR A 71 1.86 5.82 10.20
C TYR A 71 2.54 4.47 9.95
N ALA A 72 3.87 4.41 10.08
CA ALA A 72 4.61 3.15 9.97
C ALA A 72 4.15 2.14 11.03
N LEU A 73 4.03 2.56 12.29
CA LEU A 73 3.55 1.70 13.37
C LEU A 73 2.08 1.27 13.18
N PHE A 74 1.20 2.20 12.82
CA PHE A 74 -0.21 1.93 12.54
C PHE A 74 -0.39 0.95 11.37
N SER A 75 0.47 1.01 10.35
CA SER A 75 0.40 0.09 9.20
C SER A 75 0.63 -1.37 9.60
N VAL A 76 1.63 -1.61 10.45
CA VAL A 76 1.94 -2.96 10.95
C VAL A 76 0.85 -3.44 11.90
N LEU A 77 0.41 -2.57 12.81
CA LEU A 77 -0.67 -2.89 13.76
C LEU A 77 -1.98 -3.25 13.05
N ALA A 78 -2.34 -2.54 11.98
CA ALA A 78 -3.55 -2.82 11.21
C ALA A 78 -3.52 -4.21 10.58
N VAL A 79 -2.39 -4.61 9.98
CA VAL A 79 -2.22 -5.96 9.41
C VAL A 79 -2.28 -7.03 10.50
N VAL A 80 -1.63 -6.81 11.64
CA VAL A 80 -1.66 -7.74 12.78
C VAL A 80 -3.08 -7.91 13.31
N LEU A 81 -3.85 -6.83 13.45
CA LEU A 81 -5.26 -6.88 13.85
C LEU A 81 -6.12 -7.67 12.86
N LEU A 82 -5.88 -7.50 11.55
CA LEU A 82 -6.59 -8.27 10.52
C LEU A 82 -6.32 -9.78 10.66
N VAL A 83 -5.07 -10.17 10.89
CA VAL A 83 -4.69 -11.57 11.10
C VAL A 83 -5.33 -12.14 12.38
N LEU A 84 -5.33 -11.37 13.48
CA LEU A 84 -6.00 -11.76 14.72
C LEU A 84 -7.51 -11.92 14.54
N MET A 85 -8.14 -11.05 13.75
CA MET A 85 -9.57 -11.12 13.45
C MET A 85 -9.91 -12.38 12.65
N LEU A 86 -9.09 -12.73 11.65
CA LEU A 86 -9.20 -13.99 10.90
C LEU A 86 -8.99 -15.21 11.79
N TYR A 87 -7.94 -15.21 12.62
CA TYR A 87 -7.66 -16.30 13.56
C TYR A 87 -8.80 -16.51 14.55
N SER A 88 -9.35 -15.42 15.09
CA SER A 88 -10.52 -15.44 15.96
C SER A 88 -11.75 -16.01 15.26
N GLY A 89 -12.01 -15.60 14.02
CA GLY A 89 -13.10 -16.14 13.20
C GLY A 89 -12.97 -17.64 12.99
N PHE A 90 -11.76 -18.11 12.65
CA PHE A 90 -11.48 -19.53 12.48
C PHE A 90 -11.65 -20.32 13.79
N LEU A 91 -11.19 -19.76 14.91
CA LEU A 91 -11.36 -20.35 16.24
C LEU A 91 -12.84 -20.46 16.64
N TRP A 92 -13.67 -19.50 16.24
CA TRP A 92 -15.11 -19.53 16.50
C TRP A 92 -15.82 -20.60 15.65
N MET A 93 -15.48 -20.69 14.36
CA MET A 93 -16.04 -21.70 13.45
C MET A 93 -15.62 -23.12 13.82
N THR A 94 -14.40 -23.31 14.33
CA THR A 94 -13.87 -24.62 14.75
C THR A 94 -14.22 -25.00 16.20
N ALA A 95 -14.98 -24.18 16.92
CA ALA A 95 -15.24 -24.40 18.34
C ALA A 95 -16.07 -25.66 18.65
N GLN A 96 -16.76 -26.26 17.66
CA GLN A 96 -17.58 -27.48 17.81
C GLN A 96 -18.53 -27.47 19.03
N GLY A 97 -19.06 -26.29 19.41
CA GLY A 97 -19.95 -26.14 20.57
C GLY A 97 -19.26 -26.06 21.94
N LYS A 98 -17.92 -26.08 22.02
CA LYS A 98 -17.19 -25.84 23.27
C LYS A 98 -17.29 -24.37 23.66
N GLU A 99 -18.06 -24.05 24.69
CA GLU A 99 -18.29 -22.67 25.18
C GLU A 99 -17.00 -21.92 25.45
N GLU A 100 -15.98 -22.58 25.99
CA GLU A 100 -14.70 -21.96 26.31
C GLU A 100 -13.96 -21.46 25.05
N ARG A 101 -14.04 -22.20 23.94
CA ARG A 101 -13.47 -21.80 22.64
C ARG A 101 -14.26 -20.64 22.04
N ILE A 102 -15.59 -20.66 22.18
CA ILE A 102 -16.47 -19.57 21.73
C ILE A 102 -16.18 -18.29 22.52
N LYS A 103 -16.08 -18.38 23.85
CA LYS A 103 -15.79 -17.23 24.72
C LYS A 103 -14.41 -16.63 24.40
N LYS A 104 -13.41 -17.48 24.18
CA LYS A 104 -12.07 -17.05 23.79
C LYS A 104 -12.05 -16.35 22.43
N ALA A 105 -12.71 -16.91 21.42
CA ALA A 105 -12.83 -16.28 20.11
C ALA A 105 -13.55 -14.92 20.21
N LYS A 106 -14.70 -14.86 20.89
CA LYS A 106 -15.41 -13.59 21.11
C LYS A 106 -14.54 -12.55 21.82
N GLY A 107 -13.75 -12.94 22.81
CA GLY A 107 -12.83 -12.03 23.51
C GLY A 107 -11.72 -11.46 22.61
N ILE A 108 -11.14 -12.28 21.72
CA ILE A 108 -10.16 -11.81 20.75
C ILE A 108 -10.83 -10.88 19.73
N LEU A 109 -12.03 -11.23 19.27
CA LEU A 109 -12.77 -10.42 18.31
C LEU A 109 -13.14 -9.05 18.88
N THR A 110 -13.64 -8.98 20.11
CA THR A 110 -13.98 -7.69 20.76
C THR A 110 -12.73 -6.85 20.98
N ALA A 111 -11.61 -7.43 21.41
CA ALA A 111 -10.35 -6.72 21.52
C ALA A 111 -9.86 -6.18 20.17
N ALA A 112 -9.99 -6.95 19.09
CA ALA A 112 -9.60 -6.52 17.76
C ALA A 112 -10.47 -5.37 17.23
N VAL A 113 -11.78 -5.41 17.48
CA VAL A 113 -12.72 -4.34 17.11
C VAL A 113 -12.43 -3.05 17.88
N ILE A 114 -12.15 -3.13 19.18
CA ILE A 114 -11.78 -1.97 19.98
C ILE A 114 -10.48 -1.34 19.44
N GLY A 115 -9.48 -2.16 19.11
CA GLY A 115 -8.24 -1.69 18.49
C GLY A 115 -8.50 -0.96 17.17
N LEU A 116 -9.38 -1.49 16.32
CA LEU A 116 -9.76 -0.86 15.05
C LEU A 116 -10.45 0.50 15.27
N ILE A 117 -11.38 0.59 16.24
CA ILE A 117 -12.05 1.85 16.59
C ILE A 117 -11.05 2.90 17.04
N VAL A 118 -10.05 2.53 17.85
CA VAL A 118 -9.01 3.45 18.32
C VAL A 118 -8.18 4.01 17.16
N ILE A 119 -7.80 3.17 16.20
CA ILE A 119 -7.04 3.61 15.01
C ILE A 119 -7.88 4.60 14.18
N LEU A 120 -9.14 4.27 13.90
CA LEU A 120 -10.04 5.13 13.14
C LEU A 120 -10.31 6.45 13.85
N SER A 121 -10.52 6.40 15.18
CA SER A 121 -10.75 7.60 16.00
C SER A 121 -9.49 8.48 16.06
N GLY A 122 -8.31 7.87 16.18
CA GLY A 122 -7.03 8.58 16.15
C GLY A 122 -6.85 9.35 14.83
N TYR A 123 -7.09 8.70 13.68
CA TYR A 123 -7.01 9.34 12.37
C TYR A 123 -8.03 10.47 12.20
N ALA A 124 -9.28 10.26 12.62
CA ALA A 124 -10.32 11.28 12.58
C ALA A 124 -9.95 12.51 13.42
N ILE A 125 -9.41 12.29 14.62
CA ILE A 125 -8.93 13.39 15.48
C ILE A 125 -7.75 14.09 14.82
N THR A 126 -6.70 13.38 14.41
CA THR A 126 -5.50 13.99 13.80
C THR A 126 -5.83 14.86 12.60
N THR A 127 -6.72 14.40 11.72
CA THR A 127 -7.13 15.17 10.53
C THR A 127 -7.90 16.44 10.89
N LEU A 128 -8.78 16.41 11.90
CA LEU A 128 -9.47 17.60 12.38
C LEU A 128 -8.49 18.67 12.89
N PHE A 129 -7.48 18.28 13.67
CA PHE A 129 -6.52 19.24 14.25
C PHE A 129 -5.58 19.83 13.19
N ILE A 130 -5.09 19.01 12.24
CA ILE A 130 -4.17 19.48 11.20
C ILE A 130 -4.89 20.36 10.17
N THR A 131 -6.12 20.01 9.78
CA THR A 131 -6.81 20.70 8.67
C THR A 131 -7.76 21.81 9.12
N GLN A 132 -8.42 21.72 10.27
CA GLN A 132 -9.47 22.68 10.64
C GLN A 132 -8.93 23.92 11.37
N ILE A 133 -7.84 23.78 12.13
CA ILE A 133 -7.30 24.90 12.93
C ILE A 133 -6.73 26.03 12.04
N PRO A 134 -5.96 25.78 10.97
CA PRO A 134 -5.44 26.87 10.13
C PRO A 134 -6.54 27.63 9.37
N GLN A 135 -7.62 26.93 8.98
CA GLN A 135 -8.71 27.49 8.17
C GLN A 135 -9.65 28.38 9.00
N ALA A 136 -9.79 28.09 10.30
CA ALA A 136 -10.65 28.85 11.22
C ALA A 136 -10.00 30.16 11.72
N VAL A 137 -8.68 30.32 11.60
CA VAL A 137 -7.93 31.51 12.06
C VAL A 137 -7.64 32.49 10.91
N LEU A 138 -7.85 32.08 9.65
CA LEU A 138 -7.63 32.89 8.44
C LEU A 138 -8.91 33.57 7.90
N GLN A 139 -10.03 33.52 8.63
CA GLN A 139 -11.22 34.36 8.42
C GLN A 139 -11.33 35.40 9.53
#